data_AF-A0A482VN96-F1
#
_entry.id   AF-A0A482VN96-F1
#
_cell.length_a   1.000
_cell.length_b   1.000
_cell.length_c   1.000
_cell.angle_alpha   90.00
_cell.angle_beta   90.00
_cell.angle_gamma   90.00
#
_symmetry.space_group_name_H-M   'P 1'
#
loop_
_entity.id
_entity.type
_entity.pdbx_description
1 polymer ?
#
loop_
_entity_poly.entity_id
_entity_poly.type
_entity_poly.pdbx_seq_one_letter_code
_entity_poly.pdbx_strand_id
1 'polypeptide(L)'
;MGSIHTKLRIVNNTNTDIINTSVWGVDNYDWDGDSRPDHNFSGVFIGSKSSEERREEVNKSANHCPFTISLQFRNGTVDTFRIHQRHAIGCCAGFQHIRRSHNIYYNTSEGNVLTVTIENTEQQLQNERAEQLKKEGEAEMKQKQYEAAVKKYNEALRLANESQTINSLMANKAAAYNEQGKFSLQKGWDLENDATEDKSQEARNQFRQAQLMFQQAENLRHTSEYEDNLRITNIKIEGNSLYNEANDLEKEAFKLFQEAKKSNIFEDAQNKYKEALNLYKAAKEKFDEGLKMNENKFDVCSKIANKQIEEVLKVIVNIKNVELVYNFKKLNVKNQEEKNGGNIERPNTNVQKQV
;
A
#
# COMPACT_ATOMS: atom_id res chain seq x y z
N MET A 1 66.13 -26.19 -17.21
CA MET A 1 65.80 -24.81 -17.63
C MET A 1 65.63 -23.97 -16.38
N GLY A 2 65.94 -22.68 -16.39
CA GLY A 2 65.74 -21.83 -15.20
C GLY A 2 64.27 -21.41 -15.10
N SER A 3 63.69 -21.47 -13.90
CA SER A 3 62.38 -20.90 -13.59
C SER A 3 62.53 -19.56 -12.86
N ILE A 4 61.47 -18.75 -12.88
CA ILE A 4 61.36 -17.57 -12.04
C ILE A 4 60.24 -17.82 -11.04
N HIS A 5 60.57 -17.71 -9.75
CA HIS A 5 59.59 -17.86 -8.68
C HIS A 5 58.57 -16.73 -8.73
N THR A 6 57.31 -17.08 -8.96
CA THR A 6 56.17 -16.16 -8.84
C THR A 6 55.03 -16.82 -8.08
N LYS A 7 54.03 -16.04 -7.70
CA LYS A 7 52.81 -16.54 -7.07
C LYS A 7 51.57 -15.95 -7.71
N LEU A 8 50.47 -16.70 -7.67
CA LEU A 8 49.15 -16.21 -8.00
C LEU A 8 48.33 -16.13 -6.71
N ARG A 9 47.75 -14.97 -6.45
CA ARG A 9 46.80 -14.75 -5.36
C ARG A 9 45.46 -14.35 -5.94
N ILE A 10 44.41 -15.06 -5.56
CA ILE A 10 43.03 -14.71 -5.88
C ILE A 10 42.36 -14.22 -4.60
N VAL A 11 41.94 -12.96 -4.59
CA VAL A 11 41.26 -12.31 -3.47
C VAL A 11 39.78 -12.19 -3.79
N ASN A 12 38.95 -12.92 -3.05
CA ASN A 12 37.51 -12.83 -3.13
C ASN A 12 37.01 -11.77 -2.14
N ASN A 13 36.91 -10.53 -2.60
CA ASN A 13 36.34 -9.42 -1.84
C ASN A 13 34.81 -9.35 -1.97
N THR A 14 34.16 -10.31 -2.62
CA THR A 14 32.70 -10.33 -2.72
C THR A 14 32.04 -10.83 -1.43
N ASN A 15 30.72 -10.70 -1.36
CA ASN A 15 29.89 -11.29 -0.30
C ASN A 15 29.43 -12.73 -0.62
N THR A 16 29.99 -13.36 -1.66
CA THR A 16 29.62 -14.71 -2.11
C THR A 16 30.84 -15.60 -2.24
N ASP A 17 30.76 -16.85 -1.79
CA ASP A 17 31.85 -17.80 -1.95
C ASP A 17 32.09 -18.15 -3.44
N ILE A 18 33.35 -18.28 -3.81
CA ILE A 18 33.75 -18.98 -5.04
C ILE A 18 33.82 -20.46 -4.68
N ILE A 19 32.87 -21.24 -5.19
CA ILE A 19 32.71 -22.66 -4.85
C ILE A 19 33.54 -23.58 -5.72
N ASN A 20 33.99 -23.10 -6.88
CA ASN A 20 34.80 -23.86 -7.81
C ASN A 20 35.59 -22.91 -8.72
N THR A 21 36.80 -23.34 -9.08
CA THR A 21 37.66 -22.69 -10.06
C THR A 21 38.03 -23.67 -11.15
N SER A 22 38.15 -23.20 -12.38
CA SER A 22 38.57 -24.03 -13.51
C SER A 22 39.57 -23.25 -14.35
N VAL A 23 40.71 -23.87 -14.66
CA VAL A 23 41.82 -23.21 -15.33
C VAL A 23 42.18 -23.95 -16.62
N TRP A 24 42.41 -23.20 -17.70
CA TRP A 24 42.79 -23.76 -19.00
C TRP A 24 43.59 -22.74 -19.84
N GLY A 25 44.01 -23.16 -21.04
CA GLY A 25 44.80 -22.30 -21.94
C GLY A 25 46.23 -22.08 -21.44
N VAL A 26 46.77 -23.09 -20.75
CA VAL A 26 48.13 -23.18 -20.21
C VAL A 26 48.97 -24.01 -21.19
N ASP A 27 50.16 -23.53 -21.57
CA ASP A 27 51.15 -24.28 -22.36
C ASP A 27 52.28 -24.76 -21.45
N ASN A 28 52.64 -26.05 -21.47
CA ASN A 28 53.69 -26.60 -20.62
C ASN A 28 55.06 -25.92 -20.78
N TYR A 29 55.38 -25.38 -21.97
CA TYR A 29 56.63 -24.66 -22.18
C TYR A 29 56.72 -23.37 -21.33
N ASP A 30 55.59 -22.76 -21.00
CA ASP A 30 55.54 -21.48 -20.31
C ASP A 30 55.89 -21.56 -18.82
N TRP A 31 56.01 -22.77 -18.27
CA TRP A 31 56.12 -23.05 -16.83
C TRP A 31 57.28 -23.99 -16.48
N ASP A 32 57.56 -24.18 -15.20
CA ASP A 32 58.58 -25.11 -14.69
C ASP A 32 58.16 -26.60 -14.73
N GLY A 33 56.90 -26.87 -15.04
CA GLY A 33 56.30 -28.21 -15.14
C GLY A 33 55.17 -28.42 -14.14
N ASP A 34 55.47 -28.40 -12.84
CA ASP A 34 54.51 -28.72 -11.77
C ASP A 34 53.84 -27.48 -11.16
N SER A 35 54.52 -26.34 -11.13
CA SER A 35 54.04 -25.10 -10.52
C SER A 35 53.20 -24.31 -11.53
N ARG A 36 52.06 -24.89 -11.95
CA ARG A 36 51.17 -24.32 -12.97
C ARG A 36 49.77 -24.00 -12.43
N PRO A 37 49.09 -22.95 -12.95
CA PRO A 37 47.77 -22.56 -12.47
C PRO A 37 46.71 -23.64 -12.65
N ASP A 38 46.80 -24.47 -13.70
CA ASP A 38 45.87 -25.57 -13.94
C ASP A 38 45.99 -26.71 -12.92
N HIS A 39 47.16 -26.87 -12.30
CA HIS A 39 47.37 -27.82 -11.22
C HIS A 39 47.01 -27.24 -9.85
N ASN A 40 47.37 -25.98 -9.62
CA ASN A 40 47.31 -25.36 -8.31
C ASN A 40 45.99 -24.67 -7.99
N PHE A 41 45.28 -24.19 -9.02
CA PHE A 41 44.06 -23.41 -8.90
C PHE A 41 42.84 -24.05 -9.55
N SER A 42 42.89 -25.31 -9.98
CA SER A 42 41.68 -26.04 -10.41
C SER A 42 40.97 -26.66 -9.21
N GLY A 43 39.64 -26.49 -9.09
CA GLY A 43 38.84 -27.06 -8.02
C GLY A 43 38.99 -26.37 -6.65
N VAL A 44 39.59 -25.17 -6.61
CA VAL A 44 39.84 -24.45 -5.36
C VAL A 44 38.58 -23.73 -4.89
N PHE A 45 38.28 -23.87 -3.60
CA PHE A 45 37.26 -23.08 -2.91
C PHE A 45 37.89 -21.80 -2.35
N ILE A 46 37.24 -20.66 -2.54
CA ILE A 46 37.68 -19.37 -1.97
C ILE A 46 36.48 -18.71 -1.31
N GLY A 47 36.47 -18.69 0.02
CA GLY A 47 35.38 -18.12 0.80
C GLY A 47 35.17 -16.62 0.54
N SER A 48 33.97 -16.11 0.80
CA SER A 48 33.70 -14.67 0.78
C SER A 48 34.65 -13.92 1.72
N LYS A 49 35.13 -12.75 1.31
CA LYS A 49 36.09 -11.92 2.08
C LYS A 49 37.38 -12.65 2.47
N SER A 50 37.84 -13.57 1.62
CA SER A 50 39.07 -14.34 1.83
C SER A 50 39.93 -14.37 0.58
N SER A 51 41.09 -15.03 0.65
CA SER A 51 42.01 -15.16 -0.47
C SER A 51 42.75 -16.48 -0.45
N GLU A 52 43.09 -16.99 -1.63
CA GLU A 52 43.98 -18.14 -1.82
C GLU A 52 45.23 -17.71 -2.59
N GLU A 53 46.40 -18.16 -2.13
CA GLU A 53 47.69 -17.91 -2.77
C GLU A 53 48.39 -19.23 -3.04
N ARG A 54 48.87 -19.41 -4.28
CA ARG A 54 49.65 -20.60 -4.67
C ARG A 54 50.88 -20.18 -5.46
N ARG A 55 51.89 -21.06 -5.44
CA ARG A 55 53.16 -20.88 -6.17
C ARG A 55 52.93 -21.17 -7.65
N GLU A 56 53.41 -20.29 -8.52
CA GLU A 56 53.27 -20.43 -9.98
C GLU A 56 54.61 -20.06 -10.63
N GLU A 57 55.39 -21.03 -11.11
CA GLU A 57 56.74 -20.75 -11.62
C GLU A 57 56.76 -20.66 -13.13
N VAL A 58 57.15 -19.49 -13.62
CA VAL A 58 57.23 -19.23 -15.05
C VAL A 58 58.60 -19.65 -15.59
N ASN A 59 58.63 -20.24 -16.78
CA ASN A 59 59.86 -20.55 -17.47
C ASN A 59 60.58 -19.25 -17.85
N LYS A 60 61.88 -19.12 -17.50
CA LYS A 60 62.68 -17.93 -17.81
C LYS A 60 62.75 -17.65 -19.32
N SER A 61 62.65 -18.68 -20.15
CA SER A 61 62.72 -18.60 -21.62
C SER A 61 61.37 -18.38 -22.29
N ALA A 62 60.26 -18.40 -21.56
CA ALA A 62 58.93 -18.12 -22.11
C ALA A 62 58.68 -16.61 -22.16
N ASN A 63 58.16 -16.12 -23.30
CA ASN A 63 57.87 -14.70 -23.48
C ASN A 63 56.48 -14.32 -22.95
N HIS A 64 55.54 -15.26 -22.97
CA HIS A 64 54.18 -15.11 -22.45
C HIS A 64 53.86 -16.34 -21.60
N CYS A 65 53.07 -16.17 -20.54
CA CYS A 65 52.53 -17.28 -19.76
C CYS A 65 51.04 -17.02 -19.52
N PRO A 66 50.20 -17.02 -20.58
CA PRO A 66 48.78 -16.80 -20.42
C PRO A 66 48.11 -18.00 -19.75
N PHE A 67 47.03 -17.73 -19.02
CA PHE A 67 46.08 -18.74 -18.59
C PHE A 67 44.69 -18.11 -18.52
N THR A 68 43.67 -18.94 -18.67
CA THR A 68 42.26 -18.56 -18.48
C THR A 68 41.75 -19.23 -17.23
N ILE A 69 41.03 -18.49 -16.41
CA ILE A 69 40.38 -19.01 -15.22
C ILE A 69 38.90 -18.64 -15.25
N SER A 70 38.07 -19.60 -14.87
CA SER A 70 36.66 -19.38 -14.54
C SER A 70 36.43 -19.58 -13.06
N LEU A 71 35.69 -18.65 -12.47
CA LEU A 71 35.27 -18.64 -11.08
C LEU A 71 33.76 -18.86 -11.03
N GLN A 72 33.32 -19.93 -10.38
CA GLN A 72 31.90 -20.20 -10.15
C GLN A 72 31.53 -19.79 -8.73
N PHE A 73 30.57 -18.88 -8.60
CA PHE A 73 30.10 -18.39 -7.32
C PHE A 73 28.90 -19.19 -6.80
N ARG A 74 28.71 -19.23 -5.48
CA ARG A 74 27.59 -19.92 -4.82
C ARG A 74 26.22 -19.43 -5.29
N ASN A 75 26.10 -18.15 -5.65
CA ASN A 75 24.87 -17.56 -6.20
C ASN A 75 24.62 -17.92 -7.68
N GLY A 76 25.45 -18.77 -8.29
CA GLY A 76 25.33 -19.21 -9.68
C GLY A 76 25.95 -18.27 -10.71
N THR A 77 26.40 -17.07 -10.30
CA THR A 77 27.15 -16.18 -11.20
C THR A 77 28.52 -16.77 -11.51
N VAL A 78 29.06 -16.40 -12.68
CA VAL A 78 30.35 -16.89 -13.16
C VAL A 78 31.14 -15.74 -13.73
N ASP A 79 32.40 -15.64 -13.34
CA ASP A 79 33.38 -14.84 -14.06
C ASP A 79 34.34 -15.75 -14.82
N THR A 80 34.78 -15.25 -15.97
CA THR A 80 35.83 -15.90 -16.76
C THR A 80 36.76 -14.83 -17.26
N PHE A 81 38.05 -14.95 -17.00
CA PHE A 81 39.05 -14.00 -17.48
C PHE A 81 40.34 -14.70 -17.87
N ARG A 82 41.09 -14.06 -18.76
CA ARG A 82 42.42 -14.48 -19.20
C ARG A 82 43.45 -13.46 -18.74
N ILE A 83 44.54 -13.93 -18.16
CA ILE A 83 45.64 -13.08 -17.69
C ILE A 83 47.00 -13.76 -17.93
N HIS A 84 48.09 -12.99 -17.86
CA HIS A 84 49.46 -13.49 -17.99
C HIS A 84 50.18 -13.52 -16.63
N GLN A 85 50.72 -14.67 -16.24
CA GLN A 85 51.46 -14.79 -14.96
C GLN A 85 52.75 -13.97 -14.95
N ARG A 86 53.40 -13.77 -16.11
CA ARG A 86 54.59 -12.91 -16.21
C ARG A 86 54.32 -11.46 -15.82
N HIS A 87 53.05 -11.05 -15.70
CA HIS A 87 52.72 -9.76 -15.12
C HIS A 87 53.31 -9.61 -13.71
N ALA A 88 53.37 -10.69 -12.92
CA ALA A 88 53.99 -10.72 -11.59
C ALA A 88 55.43 -10.20 -11.54
N ILE A 89 56.17 -10.29 -12.65
CA ILE A 89 57.56 -9.86 -12.79
C ILE A 89 57.70 -8.62 -13.70
N GLY A 90 56.62 -7.84 -13.85
CA GLY A 90 56.60 -6.59 -14.59
C GLY A 90 56.59 -6.74 -16.12
N CYS A 91 56.28 -7.93 -16.65
CA CYS A 91 56.31 -8.20 -18.09
C CYS A 91 54.91 -8.55 -18.63
N CYS A 92 54.63 -8.20 -19.90
CA CYS A 92 53.41 -8.57 -20.65
C CYS A 92 52.09 -8.39 -19.86
N ALA A 93 51.60 -7.15 -19.75
CA ALA A 93 50.23 -6.91 -19.30
C ALA A 93 49.25 -7.40 -20.39
N GLY A 94 48.47 -8.42 -20.07
CA GLY A 94 47.36 -8.89 -20.89
C GLY A 94 46.25 -9.33 -19.96
N PHE A 95 45.11 -8.64 -19.98
CA PHE A 95 43.92 -9.01 -19.25
C PHE A 95 42.72 -8.92 -20.16
N GLN A 96 41.93 -9.98 -20.20
CA GLN A 96 40.69 -10.04 -20.95
C GLN A 96 39.60 -10.61 -20.05
N HIS A 97 38.59 -9.80 -19.73
CA HIS A 97 37.40 -10.27 -19.03
C HIS A 97 36.43 -10.87 -20.06
N ILE A 98 36.34 -12.19 -20.10
CA ILE A 98 35.57 -12.94 -21.10
C ILE A 98 34.09 -13.00 -20.70
N ARG A 99 33.81 -13.36 -19.44
CA ARG A 99 32.46 -13.34 -18.85
C ARG A 99 32.49 -12.48 -17.60
N ARG A 100 31.66 -11.43 -17.57
CA ARG A 100 31.68 -10.38 -16.55
C ARG A 100 30.43 -10.40 -15.68
N SER A 101 30.60 -10.85 -14.45
CA SER A 101 29.59 -10.77 -13.39
C SER A 101 30.04 -9.83 -12.26
N HIS A 102 31.35 -9.71 -12.04
CA HIS A 102 31.94 -8.87 -10.99
C HIS A 102 32.92 -7.83 -11.55
N ASN A 103 33.43 -6.96 -10.70
CA ASN A 103 34.59 -6.14 -11.01
C ASN A 103 35.86 -6.95 -10.71
N ILE A 104 36.76 -7.03 -11.68
CA ILE A 104 38.03 -7.75 -11.53
C ILE A 104 39.17 -6.77 -11.75
N TYR A 105 40.04 -6.69 -10.75
CA TYR A 105 41.25 -5.89 -10.76
C TYR A 105 42.45 -6.84 -10.66
N TYR A 106 43.58 -6.41 -11.19
CA TYR A 106 44.82 -7.15 -11.04
C TYR A 106 45.98 -6.18 -10.82
N ASN A 107 46.93 -6.60 -10.00
CA ASN A 107 48.15 -5.85 -9.74
C ASN A 107 49.29 -6.80 -9.37
N THR A 108 50.48 -6.22 -9.26
CA THR A 108 51.68 -6.89 -8.76
C THR A 108 51.98 -6.42 -7.34
N SER A 109 52.34 -7.33 -6.46
CA SER A 109 52.84 -7.03 -5.10
C SER A 109 54.28 -7.48 -4.92
N GLU A 110 54.94 -7.04 -3.84
CA GLU A 110 56.31 -7.46 -3.49
C GLU A 110 56.44 -8.99 -3.49
N GLY A 111 57.58 -9.50 -3.98
CA GLY A 111 57.85 -10.94 -4.06
C GLY A 111 57.28 -11.64 -5.29
N ASN A 112 57.11 -10.93 -6.41
CA ASN A 112 56.61 -11.47 -7.69
C ASN A 112 55.23 -12.13 -7.54
N VAL A 113 54.28 -11.43 -6.93
CA VAL A 113 52.92 -11.94 -6.73
C VAL A 113 51.97 -11.23 -7.71
N LEU A 114 51.34 -12.00 -8.59
CA LEU A 114 50.16 -11.55 -9.34
C LEU A 114 48.95 -11.69 -8.43
N THR A 115 48.34 -10.57 -8.04
CA THR A 115 47.09 -10.58 -7.28
C THR A 115 45.94 -10.23 -8.19
N VAL A 116 44.89 -11.05 -8.18
CA VAL A 116 43.61 -10.79 -8.84
C VAL A 116 42.55 -10.61 -7.77
N THR A 117 41.93 -9.43 -7.73
CA THR A 117 40.90 -9.06 -6.76
C THR A 117 39.55 -9.03 -7.44
N ILE A 118 38.57 -9.72 -6.86
CA ILE A 118 37.20 -9.78 -7.35
C ILE A 118 36.26 -9.07 -6.37
N GLU A 119 35.49 -8.11 -6.87
CA GLU A 119 34.61 -7.26 -6.07
C GLU A 119 33.19 -7.22 -6.64
N ASN A 120 32.20 -7.09 -5.76
CA ASN A 120 30.82 -6.83 -6.17
C ASN A 120 30.76 -5.55 -7.03
N THR A 121 29.86 -5.55 -8.01
CA THR A 121 29.48 -4.31 -8.70
C THR A 121 28.65 -3.43 -7.78
N GLU A 122 28.61 -2.13 -8.07
CA GLU A 122 27.75 -1.18 -7.36
C GLU A 122 26.28 -1.64 -7.35
N GLN A 123 25.79 -2.19 -8.47
CA GLN A 123 24.43 -2.71 -8.57
C GLN A 123 24.19 -3.90 -7.63
N GLN A 124 25.15 -4.83 -7.55
CA GLN A 124 25.04 -5.95 -6.61
C GLN A 124 24.99 -5.47 -5.15
N LEU A 125 25.86 -4.51 -4.79
CA LEU A 125 25.88 -3.93 -3.43
C LEU A 125 24.57 -3.19 -3.11
N GLN A 126 24.01 -2.46 -4.07
CA GLN A 126 22.71 -1.79 -3.92
C GLN A 126 21.57 -2.79 -3.72
N ASN A 127 21.55 -3.88 -4.49
CA ASN A 127 20.51 -4.90 -4.35
C ASN A 127 20.62 -5.67 -3.03
N GLU A 128 21.84 -5.98 -2.57
CA GLU A 128 22.08 -6.55 -1.25
C GLU A 128 21.59 -5.61 -0.13
N ARG A 129 21.83 -4.30 -0.26
CA ARG A 129 21.30 -3.31 0.68
C ARG A 129 19.78 -3.24 0.65
N ALA A 130 19.16 -3.37 -0.52
CA ALA A 130 17.70 -3.45 -0.65
C ALA A 130 17.13 -4.68 0.08
N GLU A 131 17.77 -5.84 -0.07
CA GLU A 131 17.40 -7.07 0.65
C GLU A 131 17.54 -6.93 2.17
N GLN A 132 18.56 -6.24 2.65
CA GLN A 132 18.71 -5.95 4.08
C GLN A 132 17.59 -5.02 4.59
N LEU A 133 17.28 -3.95 3.86
CA LEU A 133 16.17 -3.04 4.20
C LEU A 133 14.81 -3.76 4.15
N LYS A 134 14.63 -4.71 3.24
CA LYS A 134 13.44 -5.58 3.20
C LYS A 134 13.27 -6.34 4.52
N LYS A 135 14.35 -6.98 5.01
CA LYS A 135 14.32 -7.72 6.29
C LYS A 135 14.04 -6.80 7.48
N GLU A 136 14.60 -5.59 7.48
CA GLU A 136 14.28 -4.57 8.49
C GLU A 136 12.79 -4.20 8.45
N GLY A 137 12.22 -3.95 7.26
CA GLY A 137 10.79 -3.67 7.11
C GLY A 137 9.91 -4.85 7.54
N GLU A 138 10.31 -6.09 7.27
CA GLU A 138 9.62 -7.30 7.77
C GLU A 138 9.66 -7.42 9.30
N ALA A 139 10.73 -6.94 9.95
CA ALA A 139 10.80 -6.87 11.41
C ALA A 139 9.82 -5.82 11.96
N GLU A 140 9.73 -4.65 11.33
CA GLU A 140 8.74 -3.62 11.68
C GLU A 140 7.30 -4.10 11.51
N MET A 141 7.02 -4.86 10.43
CA MET A 141 5.72 -5.51 10.20
C MET A 141 5.32 -6.42 11.36
N LYS A 142 6.25 -7.25 11.85
CA LYS A 142 6.00 -8.15 12.99
C LYS A 142 5.67 -7.38 14.28
N GLN A 143 6.18 -6.16 14.41
CA GLN A 143 5.89 -5.26 15.54
C GLN A 143 4.64 -4.39 15.32
N LYS A 144 3.91 -4.61 14.22
CA LYS A 144 2.76 -3.80 13.78
C LYS A 144 3.09 -2.31 13.56
N GLN A 145 4.36 -2.00 13.33
CA GLN A 145 4.85 -0.65 13.01
C GLN A 145 4.75 -0.42 11.49
N TYR A 146 3.54 -0.42 10.96
CA TYR A 146 3.29 -0.46 9.51
C TYR A 146 3.89 0.75 8.77
N GLU A 147 3.81 1.95 9.34
CA GLU A 147 4.41 3.14 8.72
C GLU A 147 5.94 3.05 8.65
N ALA A 148 6.59 2.52 9.69
CA ALA A 148 8.03 2.29 9.71
C ALA A 148 8.43 1.23 8.67
N ALA A 149 7.65 0.15 8.56
CA ALA A 149 7.84 -0.88 7.54
C ALA A 149 7.76 -0.30 6.11
N VAL A 150 6.73 0.52 5.83
CA VAL A 150 6.56 1.18 4.52
C VAL A 150 7.74 2.09 4.19
N LYS A 151 8.29 2.83 5.18
CA LYS A 151 9.50 3.65 4.99
C LYS A 151 10.69 2.78 4.56
N LYS A 152 10.92 1.65 5.24
CA LYS A 152 11.98 0.69 4.87
C LYS A 152 11.79 0.11 3.48
N TYR A 153 10.57 -0.28 3.11
CA TYR A 153 10.30 -0.79 1.76
C TYR A 153 10.49 0.27 0.68
N ASN A 154 10.16 1.53 0.94
CA ASN A 154 10.43 2.64 0.00
C ASN A 154 11.93 2.88 -0.19
N GLU A 155 12.72 2.83 0.89
CA GLU A 155 14.18 2.93 0.80
C GLU A 155 14.76 1.76 0.01
N ALA A 156 14.29 0.53 0.27
CA ALA A 156 14.72 -0.67 -0.46
C ALA A 156 14.39 -0.60 -1.96
N LEU A 157 13.19 -0.15 -2.32
CA LEU A 157 12.75 -0.03 -3.72
C LEU A 157 13.59 0.97 -4.53
N ARG A 158 14.23 1.95 -3.90
CA ARG A 158 15.15 2.88 -4.58
C ARG A 158 16.49 2.25 -4.95
N LEU A 159 16.87 1.16 -4.29
CA LEU A 159 18.15 0.47 -4.45
C LEU A 159 18.01 -0.85 -5.23
N ALA A 160 16.86 -1.50 -5.12
CA ALA A 160 16.59 -2.79 -5.75
C ALA A 160 16.68 -2.68 -7.28
N ASN A 161 17.41 -3.63 -7.88
CA ASN A 161 17.55 -3.73 -9.34
C ASN A 161 17.21 -5.13 -9.87
N GLU A 162 16.97 -6.10 -8.99
CA GLU A 162 16.48 -7.42 -9.37
C GLU A 162 14.95 -7.48 -9.32
N SER A 163 14.33 -7.98 -10.38
CA SER A 163 12.86 -8.05 -10.49
C SER A 163 12.21 -8.86 -9.37
N GLN A 164 12.86 -9.94 -8.91
CA GLN A 164 12.35 -10.74 -7.79
C GLN A 164 12.31 -9.92 -6.49
N THR A 165 13.37 -9.17 -6.20
CA THR A 165 13.47 -8.28 -5.03
C THR A 165 12.42 -7.17 -5.11
N ILE A 166 12.28 -6.52 -6.27
CA ILE A 166 11.29 -5.46 -6.51
C ILE A 166 9.87 -5.99 -6.28
N ASN A 167 9.52 -7.12 -6.89
CA ASN A 167 8.18 -7.72 -6.76
C ASN A 167 7.88 -8.11 -5.30
N SER A 168 8.85 -8.71 -4.61
CA SER A 168 8.73 -9.05 -3.19
C SER A 168 8.52 -7.80 -2.32
N LEU A 169 9.24 -6.71 -2.58
CA LEU A 169 9.10 -5.45 -1.86
C LEU A 169 7.73 -4.79 -2.08
N MET A 170 7.24 -4.78 -3.33
CA MET A 170 5.90 -4.27 -3.65
C MET A 170 4.82 -5.06 -2.93
N ALA A 171 4.93 -6.40 -2.92
CA ALA A 171 4.00 -7.26 -2.20
C ALA A 171 4.01 -7.00 -0.68
N ASN A 172 5.19 -6.90 -0.08
CA ASN A 172 5.34 -6.60 1.36
C ASN A 172 4.78 -5.21 1.70
N LYS A 173 5.03 -4.21 0.86
CA LYS A 173 4.50 -2.85 1.03
C LYS A 173 2.98 -2.82 0.90
N ALA A 174 2.40 -3.56 -0.05
CA ALA A 174 0.95 -3.67 -0.18
C ALA A 174 0.32 -4.31 1.07
N ALA A 175 0.94 -5.37 1.60
CA ALA A 175 0.51 -6.00 2.85
C ALA A 175 0.57 -5.03 4.05
N ALA A 176 1.62 -4.22 4.15
CA ALA A 176 1.74 -3.20 5.19
C ALA A 176 0.60 -2.19 5.16
N TYR A 177 0.26 -1.68 3.97
CA TYR A 177 -0.89 -0.79 3.82
C TYR A 177 -2.21 -1.46 4.14
N ASN A 178 -2.43 -2.71 3.69
CA ASN A 178 -3.64 -3.44 4.01
C ASN A 178 -3.82 -3.63 5.53
N GLU A 179 -2.77 -4.03 6.25
CA GLU A 179 -2.83 -4.21 7.70
C GLU A 179 -3.03 -2.87 8.44
N GLN A 180 -2.40 -1.79 7.98
CA GLN A 180 -2.65 -0.45 8.51
C GLN A 180 -4.09 0.00 8.27
N GLY A 181 -4.63 -0.28 7.08
CA GLY A 181 -6.02 -0.02 6.73
C GLY A 181 -6.99 -0.77 7.64
N LYS A 182 -6.76 -2.07 7.89
CA LYS A 182 -7.56 -2.88 8.82
C LYS A 182 -7.56 -2.30 10.23
N PHE A 183 -6.39 -1.87 10.71
CA PHE A 183 -6.27 -1.24 12.02
C PHE A 183 -7.09 0.07 12.10
N SER A 184 -6.98 0.95 11.11
CA SER A 184 -7.77 2.17 11.04
C SER A 184 -9.27 1.89 10.91
N LEU A 185 -9.66 0.91 10.10
CA LEU A 185 -11.07 0.50 9.94
C LEU A 185 -11.64 0.04 11.28
N GLN A 186 -10.94 -0.85 11.98
CA GLN A 186 -11.34 -1.32 13.31
C GLN A 186 -11.47 -0.16 14.30
N LYS A 187 -10.48 0.73 14.35
CA LYS A 187 -10.52 1.90 15.22
C LYS A 187 -11.72 2.81 14.90
N GLY A 188 -12.06 2.98 13.63
CA GLY A 188 -13.27 3.71 13.22
C GLY A 188 -14.54 3.09 13.78
N TRP A 189 -14.66 1.76 13.71
CA TRP A 189 -15.78 1.03 14.32
C TRP A 189 -15.83 1.18 15.84
N ASP A 190 -14.70 1.10 16.52
CA ASP A 190 -14.64 1.21 17.98
C ASP A 190 -15.07 2.62 18.43
N LEU A 191 -14.67 3.66 17.69
CA LEU A 191 -15.03 5.05 17.98
C LEU A 191 -16.53 5.33 17.78
N GLU A 192 -17.19 4.72 16.79
CA GLU A 192 -18.64 4.87 16.62
C GLU A 192 -19.47 4.16 17.69
N ASN A 193 -18.92 3.10 18.27
CA ASN A 193 -19.59 2.32 19.32
C ASN A 193 -19.32 2.87 20.74
N ASP A 194 -18.48 3.91 20.86
CA ASP A 194 -18.20 4.55 22.13
C ASP A 194 -19.38 5.43 22.57
N ALA A 195 -20.06 5.03 23.66
CA ALA A 195 -21.22 5.74 24.19
C ALA A 195 -20.86 6.88 25.17
N THR A 196 -19.57 7.11 25.44
CA THR A 196 -19.13 8.07 26.47
C THR A 196 -19.03 9.51 25.97
N GLU A 197 -18.73 9.72 24.68
CA GLU A 197 -18.56 11.03 24.06
C GLU A 197 -18.83 10.93 22.55
N ASP A 198 -19.24 12.04 21.91
CA ASP A 198 -19.38 12.10 20.45
C ASP A 198 -18.01 12.09 19.76
N LYS A 199 -17.60 10.92 19.29
CA LYS A 199 -16.35 10.71 18.52
C LYS A 199 -16.59 10.55 17.02
N SER A 200 -17.74 11.01 16.52
CA SER A 200 -18.14 10.80 15.12
C SER A 200 -17.12 11.38 14.12
N GLN A 201 -16.52 12.53 14.43
CA GLN A 201 -15.53 13.15 13.55
C GLN A 201 -14.21 12.35 13.53
N GLU A 202 -13.78 11.82 14.67
CA GLU A 202 -12.60 10.96 14.75
C GLU A 202 -12.82 9.65 14.00
N ALA A 203 -13.99 9.03 14.15
CA ALA A 203 -14.35 7.82 13.42
C ALA A 203 -14.32 8.04 11.91
N ARG A 204 -14.92 9.14 11.41
CA ARG A 204 -14.86 9.54 9.99
C ARG A 204 -13.43 9.67 9.49
N ASN A 205 -12.54 10.27 10.29
CA ASN A 205 -11.13 10.39 9.93
C ASN A 205 -10.47 9.01 9.84
N GLN A 206 -10.76 8.09 10.76
CA GLN A 206 -10.23 6.72 10.72
C GLN A 206 -10.71 5.94 9.50
N PHE A 207 -11.99 6.01 9.13
CA PHE A 207 -12.49 5.34 7.92
C PHE A 207 -11.85 5.89 6.64
N ARG A 208 -11.64 7.21 6.55
CA ARG A 208 -10.91 7.80 5.42
C ARG A 208 -9.46 7.35 5.36
N GLN A 209 -8.78 7.28 6.50
CA GLN A 209 -7.43 6.72 6.55
C GLN A 209 -7.41 5.26 6.09
N ALA A 210 -8.37 4.44 6.54
CA ALA A 210 -8.50 3.07 6.08
C ALA A 210 -8.68 2.97 4.56
N GLN A 211 -9.57 3.79 3.99
CA GLN A 211 -9.81 3.86 2.55
C GLN A 211 -8.53 4.17 1.77
N LEU A 212 -7.78 5.18 2.21
CA LEU A 212 -6.52 5.57 1.57
C LEU A 212 -5.50 4.42 1.60
N MET A 213 -5.38 3.73 2.74
CA MET A 213 -4.44 2.62 2.88
C MET A 213 -4.85 1.43 2.01
N PHE A 214 -6.13 1.05 1.99
CA PHE A 214 -6.60 -0.03 1.13
C PHE A 214 -6.43 0.28 -0.35
N GLN A 215 -6.67 1.54 -0.77
CA GLN A 215 -6.42 1.96 -2.14
C GLN A 215 -4.93 1.88 -2.51
N GLN A 216 -4.03 2.25 -1.59
CA GLN A 216 -2.60 2.10 -1.82
C GLN A 216 -2.16 0.64 -1.90
N ALA A 217 -2.74 -0.25 -1.09
CA ALA A 217 -2.50 -1.69 -1.16
C ALA A 217 -2.94 -2.27 -2.52
N GLU A 218 -4.16 -1.94 -2.95
CA GLU A 218 -4.75 -2.43 -4.19
C GLU A 218 -3.98 -1.96 -5.43
N ASN A 219 -3.55 -0.69 -5.45
CA ASN A 219 -2.73 -0.14 -6.54
C ASN A 219 -1.35 -0.82 -6.66
N LEU A 220 -0.81 -1.35 -5.57
CA LEU A 220 0.47 -2.07 -5.58
C LEU A 220 0.29 -3.54 -5.96
N ARG A 221 -0.83 -4.15 -5.56
CA ARG A 221 -1.12 -5.56 -5.82
C ARG A 221 -2.62 -5.83 -5.70
N HIS A 222 -3.23 -6.12 -6.83
CA HIS A 222 -4.64 -6.52 -6.89
C HIS A 222 -4.84 -7.90 -6.26
N THR A 223 -5.66 -7.96 -5.20
CA THR A 223 -6.11 -9.21 -4.59
C THR A 223 -7.56 -9.07 -4.16
N SER A 224 -8.33 -10.17 -4.17
CA SER A 224 -9.73 -10.14 -3.75
C SER A 224 -9.89 -9.63 -2.31
N GLU A 225 -8.95 -9.95 -1.41
CA GLU A 225 -8.96 -9.47 -0.03
C GLU A 225 -8.85 -7.94 0.05
N TYR A 226 -7.96 -7.33 -0.75
CA TYR A 226 -7.74 -5.88 -0.72
C TYR A 226 -8.90 -5.13 -1.36
N GLU A 227 -9.44 -5.68 -2.45
CA GLU A 227 -10.67 -5.19 -3.08
C GLU A 227 -11.85 -5.24 -2.10
N ASP A 228 -12.03 -6.36 -1.39
CA ASP A 228 -13.10 -6.53 -0.40
C ASP A 228 -12.96 -5.53 0.76
N ASN A 229 -11.75 -5.36 1.30
CA ASN A 229 -11.49 -4.40 2.38
C ASN A 229 -11.76 -2.95 1.94
N LEU A 230 -11.35 -2.59 0.72
CA LEU A 230 -11.63 -1.27 0.15
C LEU A 230 -13.13 -1.08 -0.06
N ARG A 231 -13.82 -2.09 -0.60
CA ARG A 231 -15.27 -2.05 -0.84
C ARG A 231 -16.06 -1.93 0.45
N ILE A 232 -15.76 -2.72 1.47
CA ILE A 232 -16.35 -2.63 2.81
C ILE A 232 -16.20 -1.21 3.36
N THR A 233 -15.01 -0.64 3.23
CA THR A 233 -14.73 0.71 3.73
C THR A 233 -15.51 1.78 2.95
N ASN A 234 -15.63 1.64 1.63
CA ASN A 234 -16.40 2.55 0.79
C ASN A 234 -17.90 2.51 1.15
N ILE A 235 -18.47 1.31 1.31
CA ILE A 235 -19.86 1.12 1.73
C ILE A 235 -20.10 1.84 3.07
N LYS A 236 -19.18 1.69 4.03
CA LYS A 236 -19.28 2.35 5.33
C LYS A 236 -19.26 3.88 5.21
N ILE A 237 -18.30 4.42 4.47
CA ILE A 237 -18.17 5.88 4.28
C ILE A 237 -19.43 6.45 3.60
N GLU A 238 -19.91 5.80 2.54
CA GLU A 238 -21.08 6.25 1.78
C GLU A 238 -22.36 6.17 2.63
N GLY A 239 -22.60 5.04 3.29
CA GLY A 239 -23.76 4.87 4.17
C GLY A 239 -23.78 5.90 5.31
N ASN A 240 -22.61 6.17 5.91
CA ASN A 240 -22.48 7.21 6.92
C ASN A 240 -22.75 8.62 6.34
N SER A 241 -22.29 8.91 5.13
CA SER A 241 -22.54 10.20 4.49
C SER A 241 -24.04 10.44 4.31
N LEU A 242 -24.74 9.46 3.73
CA LEU A 242 -26.20 9.50 3.52
C LEU A 242 -26.96 9.65 4.84
N TYR A 243 -26.58 8.90 5.88
CA TYR A 243 -27.21 8.98 7.20
C TYR A 243 -27.03 10.36 7.85
N ASN A 244 -25.85 10.96 7.72
CA ASN A 244 -25.57 12.28 8.29
C ASN A 244 -26.32 13.39 7.55
N GLU A 245 -26.39 13.32 6.22
CA GLU A 245 -27.18 14.25 5.41
C GLU A 245 -28.68 14.15 5.76
N ALA A 246 -29.19 12.93 5.98
CA ALA A 246 -30.55 12.70 6.46
C ALA A 246 -30.81 13.35 7.84
N ASN A 247 -29.87 13.23 8.79
CA ASN A 247 -29.98 13.90 10.10
C ASN A 247 -30.06 15.43 9.97
N ASP A 248 -29.29 16.02 9.06
CA ASP A 248 -29.29 17.48 8.89
C ASP A 248 -30.59 17.98 8.23
N LEU A 249 -31.12 17.23 7.25
CA LEU A 249 -32.44 17.50 6.68
C LEU A 249 -33.56 17.30 7.69
N GLU A 250 -33.45 16.31 8.58
CA GLU A 250 -34.44 16.09 9.64
C GLU A 250 -34.47 17.25 10.65
N LYS A 251 -33.28 17.77 11.03
CA LYS A 251 -33.18 18.98 11.87
C LYS A 251 -33.79 20.21 11.18
N GLU A 252 -33.57 20.38 9.88
CA GLU A 252 -34.17 21.46 9.08
C GLU A 252 -35.69 21.30 9.02
N ALA A 253 -36.18 20.10 8.71
CA ALA A 253 -37.61 19.77 8.66
C ALA A 253 -38.30 20.05 9.99
N PHE A 254 -37.64 19.74 11.11
CA PHE A 254 -38.15 20.03 12.45
C PHE A 254 -38.29 21.53 12.70
N LYS A 255 -37.31 22.35 12.30
CA LYS A 255 -37.42 23.82 12.43
C LYS A 255 -38.59 24.36 11.61
N LEU A 256 -38.69 23.96 10.34
CA LEU A 256 -39.79 24.33 9.46
C LEU A 256 -41.15 23.91 10.04
N PHE A 257 -41.22 22.73 10.66
CA PHE A 257 -42.45 22.28 11.32
C PHE A 257 -42.85 23.17 12.51
N GLN A 258 -41.89 23.64 13.32
CA GLN A 258 -42.20 24.56 14.42
C GLN A 258 -42.65 25.94 13.93
N GLU A 259 -42.12 26.40 12.80
CA GLU A 259 -42.53 27.65 12.15
C GLU A 259 -43.92 27.51 11.49
N ALA A 260 -44.16 26.38 10.82
CA ALA A 260 -45.42 26.02 10.18
C ALA A 260 -46.60 26.02 11.17
N LYS A 261 -46.38 25.66 12.44
CA LYS A 261 -47.41 25.77 13.48
C LYS A 261 -47.93 27.20 13.69
N LYS A 262 -47.14 28.22 13.32
CA LYS A 262 -47.53 29.64 13.43
C LYS A 262 -48.20 30.14 12.15
N SER A 263 -47.69 29.74 10.98
CA SER A 263 -48.16 30.19 9.67
C SER A 263 -49.26 29.32 9.05
N ASN A 264 -49.44 28.10 9.55
CA ASN A 264 -50.36 27.06 9.07
C ASN A 264 -50.06 26.53 7.65
N ILE A 265 -48.78 26.52 7.27
CA ILE A 265 -48.30 25.96 6.00
C ILE A 265 -47.29 24.87 6.34
N PHE A 266 -47.68 23.60 6.20
CA PHE A 266 -46.87 22.44 6.61
C PHE A 266 -46.13 21.74 5.46
N GLU A 267 -46.36 22.17 4.22
CA GLU A 267 -45.86 21.51 3.01
C GLU A 267 -44.34 21.41 2.97
N ASP A 268 -43.63 22.50 3.27
CA ASP A 268 -42.16 22.54 3.26
C ASP A 268 -41.55 21.56 4.26
N ALA A 269 -42.09 21.52 5.48
CA ALA A 269 -41.65 20.59 6.51
C ALA A 269 -41.90 19.13 6.10
N GLN A 270 -43.07 18.82 5.53
CA GLN A 270 -43.37 17.47 5.05
C GLN A 270 -42.41 17.05 3.93
N ASN A 271 -42.11 17.94 2.98
CA ASN A 271 -41.22 17.65 1.87
C ASN A 271 -39.80 17.38 2.37
N LYS A 272 -39.29 18.18 3.32
CA LYS A 272 -37.98 17.94 3.95
C LYS A 272 -37.91 16.63 4.74
N TYR A 273 -38.97 16.26 5.47
CA TYR A 273 -39.02 14.93 6.11
C TYR A 273 -39.03 13.78 5.10
N LYS A 274 -39.66 13.93 3.93
CA LYS A 274 -39.60 12.92 2.86
C LYS A 274 -38.20 12.81 2.25
N GLU A 275 -37.51 13.93 2.05
CA GLU A 275 -36.10 13.95 1.60
C GLU A 275 -35.21 13.19 2.59
N ALA A 276 -35.30 13.53 3.89
CA ALA A 276 -34.58 12.82 4.95
C ALA A 276 -34.89 11.32 4.98
N LEU A 277 -36.17 10.94 4.84
CA LEU A 277 -36.61 9.54 4.79
C LEU A 277 -35.97 8.76 3.62
N ASN A 278 -35.89 9.37 2.44
CA ASN A 278 -35.27 8.72 1.28
C ASN A 278 -33.77 8.49 1.49
N LEU A 279 -33.07 9.46 2.11
CA LEU A 279 -31.65 9.31 2.45
C LEU A 279 -31.41 8.26 3.53
N TYR A 280 -32.25 8.18 4.57
CA TYR A 280 -32.14 7.10 5.55
C TYR A 280 -32.34 5.72 4.93
N LYS A 281 -33.28 5.58 3.97
CA LYS A 281 -33.47 4.34 3.22
C LYS A 281 -32.23 3.99 2.38
N ALA A 282 -31.67 4.96 1.66
CA ALA A 282 -30.44 4.76 0.89
C ALA A 282 -29.25 4.37 1.79
N ALA A 283 -29.11 5.02 2.96
CA ALA A 283 -28.10 4.66 3.96
C ALA A 283 -28.28 3.21 4.45
N LYS A 284 -29.53 2.83 4.77
CA LYS A 284 -29.85 1.45 5.18
C LYS A 284 -29.50 0.44 4.09
N GLU A 285 -29.86 0.71 2.83
CA GLU A 285 -29.53 -0.15 1.70
C GLU A 285 -28.02 -0.37 1.56
N LYS A 286 -27.22 0.69 1.76
CA LYS A 286 -25.76 0.58 1.79
C LYS A 286 -25.29 -0.29 2.96
N PHE A 287 -25.81 -0.10 4.16
CA PHE A 287 -25.46 -0.96 5.29
C PHE A 287 -25.88 -2.43 5.07
N ASP A 288 -27.02 -2.67 4.43
CA ASP A 288 -27.46 -4.01 4.04
C ASP A 288 -26.55 -4.64 2.96
N GLU A 289 -25.94 -3.84 2.08
CA GLU A 289 -24.90 -4.31 1.17
C GLU A 289 -23.67 -4.81 1.95
N GLY A 290 -23.22 -4.05 2.95
CA GLY A 290 -22.11 -4.43 3.83
C GLY A 290 -22.39 -5.72 4.61
N LEU A 291 -23.63 -5.94 5.04
CA LEU A 291 -24.06 -7.19 5.67
C LEU A 291 -23.91 -8.41 4.76
N LYS A 292 -24.20 -8.26 3.46
CA LYS A 292 -24.05 -9.35 2.47
C LYS A 292 -22.59 -9.73 2.26
N MET A 293 -21.64 -8.87 2.66
CA MET A 293 -20.21 -9.15 2.67
C MET A 293 -19.72 -9.85 3.96
N ASN A 294 -20.64 -10.36 4.79
CA ASN A 294 -20.36 -11.01 6.07
C ASN A 294 -19.72 -10.11 7.15
N GLU A 295 -19.81 -8.78 7.00
CA GLU A 295 -19.32 -7.86 8.01
C GLU A 295 -20.45 -7.52 9.02
N ASN A 296 -20.51 -8.27 10.10
CA ASN A 296 -21.58 -8.20 11.11
C ASN A 296 -21.75 -6.82 11.74
N LYS A 297 -20.72 -5.95 11.71
CA LYS A 297 -20.80 -4.60 12.27
C LYS A 297 -21.82 -3.71 11.55
N PHE A 298 -22.14 -4.01 10.28
CA PHE A 298 -23.19 -3.31 9.56
C PHE A 298 -24.60 -3.60 10.08
N ASP A 299 -24.82 -4.67 10.86
CA ASP A 299 -26.12 -5.00 11.44
C ASP A 299 -26.61 -3.87 12.36
N VAL A 300 -25.70 -3.34 13.17
CA VAL A 300 -25.97 -2.23 14.08
C VAL A 300 -26.33 -0.98 13.29
N CYS A 301 -25.57 -0.65 12.24
CA CYS A 301 -25.85 0.51 11.38
C CYS A 301 -27.20 0.39 10.67
N SER A 302 -27.51 -0.79 10.11
CA SER A 302 -28.79 -1.05 9.43
C SER A 302 -29.98 -0.94 10.39
N LYS A 303 -29.85 -1.48 11.61
CA LYS A 303 -30.88 -1.37 12.66
C LYS A 303 -31.11 0.07 13.09
N ILE A 304 -30.04 0.86 13.27
CA ILE A 304 -30.14 2.29 13.61
C ILE A 304 -30.86 3.05 12.49
N ALA A 305 -30.45 2.85 11.23
CA ALA A 305 -31.10 3.46 10.09
C ALA A 305 -32.59 3.08 9.98
N ASN A 306 -32.93 1.80 10.19
CA ASN A 306 -34.31 1.33 10.19
C ASN A 306 -35.17 1.99 11.29
N LYS A 307 -34.62 2.09 12.51
CA LYS A 307 -35.31 2.77 13.62
C LYS A 307 -35.58 4.23 13.27
N GLN A 308 -34.63 4.93 12.67
CA GLN A 308 -34.80 6.33 12.29
C GLN A 308 -35.82 6.51 11.14
N ILE A 309 -35.85 5.58 10.18
CA ILE A 309 -36.90 5.50 9.15
C ILE A 309 -38.30 5.42 9.79
N GLU A 310 -38.47 4.54 10.80
CA GLU A 310 -39.74 4.39 11.51
C GLU A 310 -40.16 5.66 12.25
N GLU A 311 -39.23 6.34 12.92
CA GLU A 311 -39.50 7.60 13.63
C GLU A 311 -39.89 8.72 12.67
N VAL A 312 -39.16 8.92 11.56
CA VAL A 312 -39.50 9.93 10.55
C VAL A 312 -40.86 9.65 9.92
N LEU A 313 -41.20 8.38 9.65
CA LEU A 313 -42.54 8.01 9.16
C LEU A 313 -43.64 8.40 10.13
N LYS A 314 -43.47 8.16 11.45
CA LYS A 314 -44.43 8.59 12.48
C LYS A 314 -44.60 10.11 12.47
N VAL A 315 -43.51 10.87 12.34
CA VAL A 315 -43.56 12.33 12.27
C VAL A 315 -44.34 12.79 11.04
N ILE A 316 -44.08 12.24 9.85
CA ILE A 316 -44.82 12.58 8.62
C ILE A 316 -46.33 12.34 8.79
N VAL A 317 -46.73 11.21 9.38
CA VAL A 317 -48.15 10.90 9.65
C VAL A 317 -48.75 11.91 10.64
N ASN A 318 -48.02 12.25 11.70
CA ASN A 318 -48.47 13.24 12.69
C ASN A 318 -48.67 14.62 12.07
N ILE A 319 -47.78 15.07 11.18
CA ILE A 319 -47.93 16.35 10.49
C ILE A 319 -49.20 16.36 9.63
N LYS A 320 -49.47 15.28 8.87
CA LYS A 320 -50.70 15.15 8.09
C LYS A 320 -51.97 15.21 8.96
N ASN A 321 -51.95 14.57 10.12
CA ASN A 321 -53.08 14.62 11.05
C ASN A 321 -53.30 16.04 11.61
N VAL A 322 -52.23 16.76 11.95
CA VAL A 322 -52.31 18.16 12.40
C VAL A 322 -52.88 19.05 11.28
N GLU A 323 -52.41 18.87 10.05
CA GLU A 323 -52.90 19.59 8.87
C GLU A 323 -54.40 19.35 8.63
N LEU A 324 -54.86 18.09 8.74
CA LEU A 324 -56.27 17.74 8.63
C LEU A 324 -57.14 18.41 9.69
N VAL A 325 -56.72 18.37 10.96
CA VAL A 325 -57.44 19.02 12.06
C VAL A 325 -57.52 20.54 11.83
N TYR A 326 -56.44 21.13 11.34
CA TYR A 326 -56.40 22.55 11.03
C TYR A 326 -57.37 22.92 9.89
N ASN A 327 -57.33 22.18 8.78
CA ASN A 327 -58.23 22.39 7.65
C ASN A 327 -59.71 22.24 8.06
N PHE A 328 -60.02 21.28 8.93
CA PHE A 328 -61.37 21.10 9.46
C PHE A 328 -61.84 22.29 10.32
N LYS A 329 -60.98 22.82 11.19
CA LYS A 329 -61.27 24.04 11.96
C LYS A 329 -61.55 25.24 11.06
N LYS A 330 -60.73 25.44 10.02
CA LYS A 330 -60.89 26.55 9.06
C LYS A 330 -62.21 26.47 8.29
N LEU A 331 -62.63 25.26 7.88
CA LEU A 331 -63.92 25.03 7.23
C LEU A 331 -65.10 25.34 8.17
N ASN A 332 -65.02 24.93 9.45
CA ASN A 332 -66.07 25.22 10.43
C ASN A 332 -66.22 26.72 10.73
N VAL A 333 -65.11 27.46 10.81
CA VAL A 333 -65.15 28.92 11.00
C VAL A 333 -65.82 29.61 9.80
N LYS A 334 -65.43 29.26 8.56
CA LYS A 334 -66.08 29.79 7.36
C LYS A 334 -67.58 29.51 7.32
N ASN A 335 -68.00 28.29 7.65
CA ASN A 335 -69.41 27.91 7.69
C ASN A 335 -70.22 28.65 8.77
N GLN A 336 -69.59 29.12 9.86
CA GLN A 336 -70.23 29.95 10.88
C GLN A 336 -70.33 31.42 10.45
N GLU A 337 -69.31 31.96 9.78
CA GLU A 337 -69.32 33.32 9.23
C GLU A 337 -70.38 33.47 8.12
N GLU A 338 -70.53 32.48 7.25
CA GLU A 338 -71.57 32.46 6.20
C GLU A 338 -73.00 32.37 6.78
N LYS A 339 -73.18 31.67 7.91
CA LYS A 339 -74.48 31.58 8.60
C LYS A 339 -74.85 32.87 9.35
N ASN A 340 -73.87 33.61 9.85
CA ASN A 340 -74.11 34.88 10.55
C ASN A 340 -74.20 36.09 9.60
N GLY A 341 -73.66 36.00 8.38
CA GLY A 341 -73.75 37.06 7.35
C GLY A 341 -75.10 37.14 6.61
N GLY A 342 -76.01 36.18 6.82
CA GLY A 342 -77.32 36.11 6.15
C GLY A 342 -78.44 36.95 6.77
N ASN A 343 -78.19 37.67 7.85
CA ASN A 343 -79.20 38.46 8.58
C ASN A 343 -78.91 39.97 8.47
N ILE A 344 -78.95 40.52 7.25
CA ILE A 344 -79.07 41.97 7.05
C ILE A 344 -80.53 42.24 6.67
N GLU A 345 -81.27 42.78 7.64
CA GLU A 345 -82.64 43.24 7.50
C GLU A 345 -82.79 44.15 6.27
N ARG A 346 -83.74 43.81 5.39
CA ARG A 346 -84.21 44.74 4.35
C ARG A 346 -84.97 45.89 5.03
N PRO A 347 -84.62 47.17 4.79
CA PRO A 347 -85.42 48.28 5.25
C PRO A 347 -86.76 48.28 4.50
N ASN A 348 -87.83 48.27 5.28
CA ASN A 348 -89.21 48.31 4.82
C ASN A 348 -89.57 49.76 4.45
N THR A 349 -89.48 50.14 3.17
CA THR A 349 -89.96 51.43 2.67
C THR A 349 -91.45 51.36 2.33
N ASN A 350 -92.28 51.68 3.31
CA ASN A 350 -93.68 52.04 3.10
C ASN A 350 -93.77 53.57 2.94
N VAL A 351 -93.97 54.06 1.72
CA VAL A 351 -94.33 55.47 1.46
C VAL A 351 -95.81 55.53 1.13
N GLN A 352 -96.58 56.08 2.08
CA GLN A 352 -97.98 56.47 1.91
C GLN A 352 -98.10 57.63 0.92
N LYS A 353 -99.02 57.48 -0.04
CA LYS A 353 -99.67 58.59 -0.75
C LYS A 353 -100.75 59.17 0.16
N GLN A 354 -100.84 60.50 0.27
CA GLN A 354 -102.13 61.22 0.35
C GLN A 354 -101.97 62.72 0.08
N VAL A 355 -102.80 63.16 -0.89
CA VAL A 355 -103.43 64.46 -1.22
C VAL A 355 -102.61 65.75 -1.11
#